data_AF-A0A5C1AUQ0-F1
#
_entry.id   AF-A0A5C1AUQ0-F1
#
_cell.length_a   1.000
_cell.length_b   1.000
_cell.length_c   1.000
_cell.angle_alpha   90.00
_cell.angle_beta   90.00
_cell.angle_gamma   90.00
#
_symmetry.space_group_name_H-M   'P 1'
#
loop_
_entity.id
_entity.type
_entity.pdbx_description
1 polymer ?
#
loop_
_entity_poly.entity_id
_entity_poly.type
_entity_poly.pdbx_seq_one_letter_code
_entity_poly.pdbx_strand_id
1 'polypeptide(L)'
;MPRLPVAVAIFGSLTLLPGCITLFSKTEVVRDGEARRPVKFECQEAADKFVAAAKSRDHEIGSTYVGVPFVTLYNKDTKLSEVAAWNDAVSRCDTDQDGLITLVEAAVFEKFPKD
;
A
#
# COMPACT_ATOMS: atom_id res chain seq x y z
N MET A 1 -19.66 -6.98 72.37
CA MET A 1 -18.78 -8.04 71.85
C MET A 1 -18.46 -7.73 70.39
N PRO A 2 -17.18 -7.54 70.02
CA PRO A 2 -16.75 -7.07 68.71
C PRO A 2 -16.60 -8.23 67.73
N ARG A 3 -17.03 -8.07 66.46
CA ARG A 3 -16.63 -8.91 65.32
C ARG A 3 -16.66 -8.11 64.00
N LEU A 4 -15.52 -7.51 63.66
CA LEU A 4 -15.04 -7.43 62.26
C LEU A 4 -14.31 -8.76 61.96
N PRO A 5 -14.02 -9.15 60.70
CA PRO A 5 -14.30 -8.51 59.41
C PRO A 5 -14.92 -9.50 58.40
N VAL A 6 -15.09 -9.10 57.14
CA VAL A 6 -14.68 -9.84 55.93
C VAL A 6 -15.36 -9.15 54.73
N ALA A 7 -14.60 -8.28 54.10
CA ALA A 7 -14.85 -7.85 52.75
C ALA A 7 -14.72 -9.07 51.83
N VAL A 8 -15.79 -9.45 51.14
CA VAL A 8 -15.68 -10.28 49.94
C VAL A 8 -16.07 -9.40 48.76
N ALA A 9 -15.01 -8.86 48.16
CA ALA A 9 -14.95 -8.35 46.81
C ALA A 9 -15.77 -9.22 45.85
N ILE A 10 -16.95 -8.74 45.45
CA ILE A 10 -17.58 -9.21 44.20
C ILE A 10 -16.92 -8.42 43.07
N PHE A 11 -15.63 -8.67 42.84
CA PHE A 11 -15.01 -8.46 41.53
C PHE A 11 -15.34 -9.71 40.72
N GLY A 12 -16.61 -9.81 40.32
CA GLY A 12 -17.13 -10.87 39.47
C GLY A 12 -16.55 -10.76 38.07
N SER A 13 -15.46 -11.50 37.86
CA SER A 13 -15.01 -12.09 36.59
C SER A 13 -15.55 -11.44 35.29
N LEU A 14 -14.89 -10.38 34.84
CA LEU A 14 -14.92 -9.97 33.43
C LEU A 14 -13.54 -10.04 32.77
N THR A 15 -12.61 -10.79 33.37
CA THR A 15 -11.28 -11.05 32.80
C THR A 15 -11.27 -12.46 32.26
N LEU A 16 -11.01 -12.60 30.94
CA LEU A 16 -10.84 -13.86 30.19
C LEU A 16 -12.07 -14.34 29.40
N LEU A 17 -12.74 -13.45 28.66
CA LEU A 17 -12.93 -13.82 27.26
C LEU A 17 -11.57 -13.56 26.59
N PRO A 18 -10.93 -14.51 25.91
CA PRO A 18 -9.92 -14.17 24.94
C PRO A 18 -10.67 -13.36 23.89
N GLY A 19 -10.72 -12.03 24.07
CA GLY A 19 -11.38 -11.13 23.15
C GLY A 19 -10.75 -11.42 21.80
N CYS A 20 -11.51 -12.05 20.91
CA CYS A 20 -11.05 -12.37 19.58
C CYS A 20 -10.78 -11.03 18.91
N ILE A 21 -9.51 -10.61 18.92
CA ILE A 21 -9.04 -9.46 18.16
C ILE A 21 -9.38 -9.78 16.72
N THR A 22 -10.44 -9.17 16.23
CA THR A 22 -10.88 -9.40 14.86
C THR A 22 -10.00 -8.53 13.98
N LEU A 23 -9.00 -9.16 13.37
CA LEU A 23 -8.13 -8.55 12.39
C LEU A 23 -8.88 -8.52 11.06
N PHE A 24 -9.36 -7.35 10.66
CA PHE A 24 -9.91 -7.15 9.34
C PHE A 24 -8.85 -6.47 8.47
N SER A 25 -8.27 -7.22 7.54
CA SER A 25 -7.43 -6.67 6.48
C SER A 25 -8.20 -6.72 5.16
N LYS A 26 -8.30 -5.58 4.47
CA LYS A 26 -8.88 -5.50 3.14
C LYS A 26 -7.89 -4.86 2.20
N THR A 27 -7.47 -5.60 1.18
CA THR A 27 -6.76 -5.06 0.02
C THR A 27 -7.78 -4.62 -1.02
N GLU A 28 -7.69 -3.36 -1.47
CA GLU A 28 -8.51 -2.82 -2.56
C GLU A 28 -7.61 -2.43 -3.72
N VAL A 29 -7.86 -3.01 -4.88
CA VAL A 29 -7.20 -2.63 -6.14
C VAL A 29 -8.02 -1.52 -6.79
N VAL A 30 -7.37 -0.39 -7.07
CA VAL A 30 -8.01 0.79 -7.66
C VAL A 30 -7.55 0.94 -9.11
N ARG A 31 -8.40 1.54 -9.96
CA ARG A 31 -8.12 1.81 -11.39
C ARG A 31 -7.90 0.55 -12.23
N ASP A 32 -8.65 -0.52 -11.98
CA ASP A 32 -8.55 -1.79 -12.72
C ASP A 32 -9.13 -1.74 -14.15
N GLY A 33 -9.93 -0.70 -14.48
CA GLY A 33 -10.55 -0.53 -15.79
C GLY A 33 -9.70 0.20 -16.83
N GLU A 34 -8.45 0.56 -16.52
CA GLU A 34 -7.63 1.36 -17.43
C GLU A 34 -6.99 0.51 -18.53
N ALA A 35 -6.94 1.04 -19.75
CA ALA A 35 -6.19 0.44 -20.84
C ALA A 35 -4.69 0.73 -20.68
N ARG A 36 -3.84 -0.24 -20.99
CA ARG A 36 -2.39 -0.07 -20.96
C ARG A 36 -1.94 0.93 -22.03
N ARG A 37 -1.21 1.96 -21.63
CA ARG A 37 -0.65 2.96 -22.54
C ARG A 37 0.46 2.32 -23.38
N PRO A 38 0.36 2.36 -24.73
CA PRO A 38 1.44 1.90 -25.59
C PRO A 38 2.61 2.87 -25.50
N VAL A 39 3.82 2.34 -25.39
CA VAL A 39 5.07 3.12 -25.39
C VAL A 39 6.08 2.48 -26.32
N LYS A 40 6.93 3.31 -26.91
CA LYS A 40 8.11 2.88 -27.66
C LYS A 40 9.35 3.19 -26.84
N PHE A 41 10.41 2.45 -27.11
CA PHE A 41 11.73 2.69 -26.52
C PHE A 41 12.71 3.01 -27.64
N GLU A 42 13.58 3.98 -27.40
CA GLU A 42 14.64 4.34 -28.32
C GLU A 42 15.61 3.17 -28.55
N CYS A 43 15.95 2.45 -27.48
CA CYS A 43 16.85 1.30 -27.50
C CYS A 43 16.48 0.26 -26.44
N GLN A 44 17.02 -0.95 -26.57
CA GLN A 44 16.78 -2.03 -25.60
C GLN A 44 17.25 -1.66 -24.19
N GLU A 45 18.36 -0.92 -24.08
CA GLU A 45 18.90 -0.50 -22.79
C GLU A 45 17.94 0.45 -22.04
N ALA A 46 17.26 1.34 -22.76
CA ALA A 46 16.24 2.22 -22.17
C ALA A 46 15.04 1.41 -21.64
N ALA A 47 14.63 0.37 -22.38
CA ALA A 47 13.56 -0.53 -21.96
C ALA A 47 13.94 -1.30 -20.67
N ASP A 48 15.15 -1.85 -20.62
CA ASP A 48 15.61 -2.63 -19.46
C ASP A 48 15.70 -1.76 -18.20
N LYS A 49 16.27 -0.56 -18.32
CA LYS A 49 16.35 0.42 -17.23
C LYS A 49 14.98 0.85 -16.74
N PHE A 50 14.07 1.18 -17.66
CA PHE A 50 12.71 1.58 -17.31
C PHE A 50 11.95 0.45 -16.61
N VAL A 51 12.01 -0.79 -17.14
CA VAL A 51 11.30 -1.93 -16.56
C VAL A 51 11.85 -2.28 -15.18
N ALA A 52 13.18 -2.24 -15.00
CA ALA A 52 13.80 -2.45 -13.70
C ALA A 52 13.35 -1.39 -12.68
N ALA A 53 13.41 -0.11 -13.07
CA ALA A 53 12.99 1.01 -12.22
C ALA A 53 11.48 1.04 -11.95
N ALA A 54 10.65 0.58 -12.90
CA ALA A 54 9.20 0.52 -12.73
C ALA A 54 8.80 -0.61 -11.76
N LYS A 55 9.49 -1.76 -11.82
CA LYS A 55 9.25 -2.90 -10.90
C LYS A 55 9.73 -2.64 -9.48
N SER A 56 10.77 -1.84 -9.29
CA SER A 56 11.29 -1.51 -7.94
C SER A 56 10.44 -0.49 -7.19
N ARG A 57 9.47 0.14 -7.85
CA ARG A 57 8.58 1.14 -7.24
C ARG A 57 7.35 0.48 -6.66
N ASP A 58 7.12 0.69 -5.37
CA ASP A 58 5.92 0.20 -4.69
C ASP A 58 4.64 0.79 -5.30
N HIS A 59 3.63 -0.06 -5.46
CA HIS A 59 2.32 0.29 -6.02
C HIS A 59 1.29 0.66 -4.93
N GLU A 60 1.75 0.83 -3.70
CA GLU A 60 0.91 1.19 -2.57
C GLU A 60 0.58 2.69 -2.61
N ILE A 61 -0.71 3.01 -2.71
CA ILE A 61 -1.19 4.39 -2.72
C ILE A 61 -1.31 4.91 -1.29
N GLY A 62 -1.58 4.00 -0.35
CA GLY A 62 -1.65 4.27 1.07
C GLY A 62 -2.41 3.18 1.82
N SER A 63 -2.12 3.10 3.11
CA SER A 63 -2.82 2.27 4.07
C SER A 63 -3.56 3.17 5.08
N THR A 64 -4.78 2.79 5.43
CA THR A 64 -5.53 3.44 6.51
C THR A 64 -5.66 2.48 7.68
N TYR A 65 -5.06 2.85 8.79
CA TYR A 65 -5.11 2.08 10.03
C TYR A 65 -6.12 2.69 11.01
N VAL A 66 -7.10 1.89 11.44
CA VAL A 66 -8.04 2.26 12.50
C VAL A 66 -7.98 1.20 13.59
N GLY A 67 -7.47 1.59 14.76
CA GLY A 67 -7.41 0.74 15.95
C GLY A 67 -8.36 1.26 17.03
N VAL A 68 -9.39 0.48 17.36
CA VAL A 68 -10.22 0.72 18.56
C VAL A 68 -9.75 -0.26 19.64
N PRO A 69 -9.13 0.21 20.74
CA PRO A 69 -8.29 -0.60 21.64
C PRO A 69 -8.97 -1.75 22.39
N PHE A 70 -10.27 -1.99 22.20
CA PHE A 70 -10.99 -3.08 22.85
C PHE A 70 -11.86 -3.94 21.92
N VAL A 71 -11.93 -3.65 20.60
CA VAL A 71 -12.96 -4.30 19.74
C VAL A 71 -12.46 -4.72 18.35
N THR A 72 -11.65 -3.93 17.63
CA THR A 72 -11.32 -4.30 16.23
C THR A 72 -10.06 -3.58 15.72
N LEU A 73 -9.23 -4.31 14.99
CA LEU A 73 -8.14 -3.78 14.19
C LEU A 73 -8.55 -3.85 12.72
N TYR A 74 -8.72 -2.70 12.09
CA TYR A 74 -9.05 -2.59 10.67
C TYR A 74 -7.87 -1.98 9.92
N ASN A 75 -7.30 -2.75 8.99
CA ASN A 75 -6.35 -2.24 8.02
C ASN A 75 -6.98 -2.28 6.61
N LYS A 76 -6.92 -1.15 5.91
CA LYS A 76 -7.29 -1.05 4.51
C LYS A 76 -6.08 -0.64 3.70
N ASP A 77 -5.57 -1.57 2.91
CA ASP A 77 -4.45 -1.34 2.00
C ASP A 77 -5.00 -1.06 0.61
N THR A 78 -4.63 0.09 0.04
CA THR A 78 -5.09 0.50 -1.30
C THR A 78 -3.93 0.42 -2.28
N LYS A 79 -4.06 -0.42 -3.31
CA LYS A 79 -3.02 -0.65 -4.32
C LYS A 79 -3.51 -0.24 -5.71
N LEU A 80 -2.62 0.32 -6.52
CA LEU A 80 -2.90 0.52 -7.95
C LEU A 80 -2.98 -0.83 -8.65
N SER A 81 -3.86 -0.93 -9.65
CA SER A 81 -3.76 -2.01 -10.64
C SER A 81 -2.41 -1.95 -11.35
N GLU A 82 -1.90 -3.09 -11.82
CA GLU A 82 -0.63 -3.14 -12.54
C GLU A 82 -0.64 -2.25 -13.78
N VAL A 83 -1.80 -2.14 -14.44
CA VAL A 83 -1.97 -1.30 -15.62
C VAL A 83 -1.93 0.18 -15.27
N ALA A 84 -2.61 0.59 -14.20
CA ALA A 84 -2.58 1.97 -13.74
C ALA A 84 -1.18 2.36 -13.23
N ALA A 85 -0.49 1.46 -12.53
CA ALA A 85 0.90 1.66 -12.10
C ALA A 85 1.84 1.82 -13.30
N TRP A 86 1.67 0.99 -14.35
CA TRP A 86 2.42 1.12 -15.60
C TRP A 86 2.15 2.48 -16.27
N ASN A 87 0.89 2.88 -16.38
CA ASN A 87 0.50 4.14 -17.00
C ASN A 87 1.07 5.34 -16.25
N ASP A 88 1.00 5.32 -14.92
CA ASP A 88 1.58 6.36 -14.06
C ASP A 88 3.12 6.39 -14.21
N ALA A 89 3.79 5.23 -14.26
CA ALA A 89 5.22 5.15 -14.49
C ALA A 89 5.63 5.74 -15.85
N VAL A 90 4.90 5.39 -16.91
CA VAL A 90 5.09 5.96 -18.24
C VAL A 90 4.92 7.48 -18.21
N SER A 91 3.82 7.98 -17.65
CA SER A 91 3.52 9.42 -17.59
C SER A 91 4.55 10.25 -16.84
N ARG A 92 5.34 9.62 -15.98
CA ARG A 92 6.41 10.25 -15.20
C ARG A 92 7.76 10.16 -15.87
N CYS A 93 7.98 9.12 -16.67
CA CYS A 93 9.24 8.91 -17.38
C CYS A 93 9.28 9.74 -18.66
N ASP A 94 8.20 9.69 -19.43
CA ASP A 94 7.96 10.44 -20.67
C ASP A 94 7.73 11.93 -20.34
N THR A 95 8.82 12.69 -20.32
CA THR A 95 8.82 14.08 -19.83
C THR A 95 8.32 15.05 -20.90
N ASP A 96 8.59 14.73 -22.17
CA ASP A 96 8.13 15.50 -23.33
C ASP A 96 6.80 14.99 -23.93
N GLN A 97 6.28 13.87 -23.42
CA GLN A 97 4.98 13.29 -23.77
C GLN A 97 4.88 12.83 -25.23
N ASP A 98 6.01 12.47 -25.84
CA ASP A 98 6.06 12.04 -27.23
C ASP A 98 5.73 10.53 -27.40
N GLY A 99 5.66 9.79 -26.29
CA GLY A 99 5.39 8.35 -26.24
C GLY A 99 6.58 7.46 -26.60
N LEU A 100 7.79 8.02 -26.67
CA LEU A 100 9.07 7.36 -26.90
C LEU A 100 10.00 7.59 -25.70
N ILE A 101 10.17 6.57 -24.86
CA ILE A 101 11.08 6.66 -23.72
C ILE A 101 12.53 6.58 -24.22
N THR A 102 13.26 7.67 -24.02
CA THR A 102 14.69 7.77 -24.34
C THR A 102 15.57 7.18 -23.24
N LEU A 103 16.83 6.88 -23.56
CA LEU A 103 17.78 6.37 -22.57
C LEU A 103 18.04 7.37 -21.44
N VAL A 104 18.01 8.67 -21.75
CA VAL A 104 18.22 9.74 -20.78
C VAL A 104 17.07 9.78 -19.77
N GLU A 105 15.82 9.75 -20.26
CA GLU A 105 14.64 9.74 -19.41
C GLU A 105 14.58 8.49 -18.53
N ALA A 106 14.87 7.31 -19.09
CA ALA A 106 14.92 6.08 -18.33
C ALA A 106 15.99 6.14 -17.22
N ALA A 107 17.16 6.72 -17.49
CA ALA A 107 18.22 6.88 -16.49
C ALA A 107 17.88 7.92 -15.40
N VAL A 108 17.16 8.99 -15.77
CA VAL A 108 16.64 9.96 -14.80
C VAL A 108 15.57 9.29 -13.92
N PHE A 109 14.64 8.56 -14.54
CA PHE A 109 13.60 7.82 -13.83
C PHE A 109 14.16 6.78 -12.86
N GLU A 110 15.24 6.09 -13.22
CA GLU A 110 15.92 5.17 -12.31
C GLU A 110 16.53 5.89 -11.10
N LYS A 111 17.13 7.06 -11.31
CA LYS A 111 17.83 7.82 -10.25
C LYS A 111 16.92 8.55 -9.28
N PHE A 112 15.70 8.90 -9.69
CA PHE A 112 14.73 9.59 -8.84
C PHE A 112 13.56 8.67 -8.46
N PRO A 113 13.75 7.74 -7.51
CA PRO A 113 12.67 6.95 -6.95
C PRO A 113 11.65 7.88 -6.26
N LYS A 114 10.39 7.46 -6.27
CA LYS A 114 9.26 8.21 -5.71
C LYS A 114 9.41 8.24 -4.18
N ASP A 115 9.47 9.44 -3.59
CA ASP A 115 9.29 9.67 -2.15
C ASP A 115 7.89 9.24 -1.69
#